data_AF-E6VJM7-F1
#
_entry.id   AF-E6VJM7-F1
#
_cell.length_a   1.000
_cell.length_b   1.000
_cell.length_c   1.000
_cell.angle_alpha   90.00
_cell.angle_beta   90.00
_cell.angle_gamma   90.00
#
_symmetry.space_group_name_H-M   'P 1'
#
loop_
_entity.id
_entity.type
_entity.pdbx_description
1 polymer ?
#
loop_
_entity_poly.entity_id
_entity_poly.type
_entity_poly.pdbx_seq_one_letter_code
_entity_poly.pdbx_strand_id
1 'polypeptide(L)'
;MDTDIIDHLKTLHTSEIDARNGYEEALEDAEGQGMTPLFRDMIALHHGNAEELAGLLINAGETADDSGSFMSVVHRTIMSVRSLFDGLDGSVLPGLIDGEKRNLSKYDDALKATAGMPSIASTLTTQRTKISEKIALMEQQKAAYEAAH
;
A
#
# COMPACT_ATOMS: atom_id res chain seq x y z
N MET A 1 -3.66 23.31 -5.72
CA MET A 1 -2.73 22.24 -6.13
C MET A 1 -3.11 21.84 -7.55
N ASP A 2 -2.16 21.40 -8.39
CA ASP A 2 -2.49 20.91 -9.73
C ASP A 2 -3.41 19.68 -9.65
N THR A 3 -4.39 19.57 -10.55
CA THR A 3 -5.31 18.43 -10.61
C THR A 3 -4.56 17.12 -10.84
N ASP A 4 -3.49 17.13 -11.64
CA ASP A 4 -2.65 15.96 -11.89
C ASP A 4 -2.02 15.41 -10.60
N ILE A 5 -1.53 16.32 -9.75
CA ILE A 5 -0.97 15.96 -8.43
C ILE A 5 -2.05 15.42 -7.50
N ILE A 6 -3.23 16.05 -7.50
CA ILE A 6 -4.37 15.58 -6.70
C ILE A 6 -4.76 14.15 -7.13
N ASP A 7 -4.81 13.87 -8.42
CA ASP A 7 -5.17 12.55 -8.95
C ASP A 7 -4.13 11.48 -8.58
N HIS A 8 -2.84 11.84 -8.59
CA HIS A 8 -1.79 10.97 -8.06
C HIS A 8 -1.96 10.68 -6.55
N LEU A 9 -2.28 11.69 -5.74
CA LEU A 9 -2.52 11.50 -4.31
C LEU A 9 -3.77 10.66 -4.03
N LYS A 10 -4.85 10.85 -4.79
CA LYS A 10 -6.06 10.01 -4.72
C LYS A 10 -5.73 8.56 -5.08
N THR A 11 -4.96 8.36 -6.14
CA THR A 11 -4.49 7.05 -6.58
C THR A 11 -3.68 6.34 -5.50
N LEU A 12 -2.73 7.03 -4.89
CA LEU A 12 -1.95 6.49 -3.77
C LEU A 12 -2.85 6.16 -2.57
N HIS A 13 -3.71 7.08 -2.16
CA HIS A 13 -4.61 6.90 -1.03
C HIS A 13 -5.49 5.64 -1.21
N THR A 14 -6.07 5.45 -2.38
CA THR A 14 -6.85 4.24 -2.69
C THR A 14 -5.96 2.99 -2.69
N SER A 15 -4.75 3.07 -3.23
CA SER A 15 -3.81 1.94 -3.24
C SER A 15 -3.42 1.51 -1.82
N GLU A 16 -3.20 2.44 -0.90
CA GLU A 16 -2.93 2.13 0.50
C GLU A 16 -4.16 1.49 1.20
N ILE A 17 -5.37 1.98 0.92
CA ILE A 17 -6.60 1.35 1.44
C ILE A 17 -6.76 -0.08 0.91
N ASP A 18 -6.57 -0.29 -0.39
CA ASP A 18 -6.70 -1.61 -1.02
C ASP A 18 -5.65 -2.58 -0.46
N ALA A 19 -4.41 -2.13 -0.29
CA ALA A 19 -3.36 -2.93 0.34
C ALA A 19 -3.70 -3.30 1.79
N ARG A 20 -4.13 -2.33 2.61
CA ARG A 20 -4.57 -2.57 3.99
C ARG A 20 -5.68 -3.62 4.05
N ASN A 21 -6.73 -3.45 3.26
CA ASN A 21 -7.87 -4.37 3.25
C ASN A 21 -7.44 -5.78 2.79
N GLY A 22 -6.51 -5.89 1.83
CA GLY A 22 -5.95 -7.17 1.40
C GLY A 22 -5.18 -7.88 2.51
N TYR A 23 -4.41 -7.15 3.31
CA TYR A 23 -3.72 -7.72 4.48
C TYR A 23 -4.68 -8.03 5.64
N GLU A 24 -5.76 -7.27 5.82
CA GLU A 24 -6.83 -7.59 6.78
C GLU A 24 -7.51 -8.90 6.42
N GLU A 25 -7.88 -9.09 5.14
CA GLU A 25 -8.44 -10.35 4.63
C GLU A 25 -7.46 -11.52 4.83
N ALA A 26 -6.18 -11.34 4.47
CA ALA A 26 -5.16 -12.37 4.70
C ALA A 26 -4.93 -12.69 6.18
N LEU A 27 -5.08 -11.71 7.09
CA LEU A 27 -4.98 -11.93 8.53
C LEU A 27 -6.18 -12.69 9.09
N GLU A 28 -7.38 -12.41 8.59
CA GLU A 28 -8.60 -13.16 8.92
C GLU A 28 -8.48 -14.62 8.47
N ASP A 29 -8.10 -14.85 7.22
CA ASP A 29 -7.93 -16.19 6.64
C ASP A 29 -6.81 -16.99 7.34
N ALA A 30 -5.80 -16.31 7.87
CA ALA A 30 -4.70 -16.97 8.58
C ALA A 30 -5.09 -17.57 9.93
N GLU A 31 -6.24 -17.18 10.53
CA GLU A 31 -6.74 -17.68 11.81
C GLU A 31 -5.68 -17.73 12.94
N GLY A 32 -4.74 -16.78 12.94
CA GLY A 32 -3.66 -16.70 13.94
C GLY A 32 -2.42 -17.56 13.66
N GLN A 33 -2.36 -18.24 12.52
CA GLN A 33 -1.23 -19.06 12.09
C GLN A 33 -0.34 -18.33 11.08
N GLY A 34 0.85 -18.87 10.82
CA GLY A 34 1.68 -18.39 9.71
C GLY A 34 2.25 -16.99 9.91
N MET A 35 2.15 -16.14 8.89
CA MET A 35 2.78 -14.82 8.84
C MET A 35 1.94 -13.69 9.49
N THR A 36 1.06 -14.00 10.45
CA THR A 36 0.20 -12.97 11.08
C THR A 36 0.92 -11.73 11.63
N PRO A 37 2.14 -11.79 12.19
CA PRO A 37 2.85 -10.58 12.61
C PRO A 37 3.20 -9.66 11.43
N LEU A 38 3.59 -10.24 10.29
CA LEU A 38 3.86 -9.49 9.06
C LEU A 38 2.58 -8.80 8.57
N PHE A 39 1.45 -9.50 8.55
CA PHE A 39 0.19 -8.90 8.09
C PHE A 39 -0.23 -7.74 8.98
N ARG A 40 -0.14 -7.88 10.32
CA ARG A 40 -0.43 -6.78 11.25
C ARG A 40 0.47 -5.57 11.02
N ASP A 41 1.76 -5.80 10.80
CA ASP A 41 2.72 -4.74 10.47
C ASP A 41 2.35 -4.00 9.18
N MET A 42 1.96 -4.74 8.14
CA MET A 42 1.59 -4.16 6.84
C MET A 42 0.25 -3.40 6.92
N ILE A 43 -0.74 -3.92 7.66
CA ILE A 43 -2.01 -3.22 7.93
C ILE A 43 -1.73 -1.86 8.58
N ALA A 44 -0.91 -1.83 9.63
CA ALA A 44 -0.58 -0.60 10.33
C ALA A 44 0.17 0.39 9.45
N LEU A 45 1.11 -0.08 8.62
CA LEU A 45 1.86 0.74 7.67
C LEU A 45 0.92 1.41 6.65
N HIS A 46 0.09 0.62 5.96
CA HIS A 46 -0.80 1.13 4.93
C HIS A 46 -1.90 2.02 5.50
N HIS A 47 -2.40 1.71 6.69
CA HIS A 47 -3.34 2.57 7.39
C HIS A 47 -2.73 3.96 7.66
N GLY A 48 -1.54 4.02 8.25
CA GLY A 48 -0.87 5.30 8.53
C GLY A 48 -0.56 6.11 7.26
N ASN A 49 -0.10 5.44 6.18
CA ASN A 49 0.13 6.11 4.91
C ASN A 49 -1.17 6.68 4.32
N ALA A 50 -2.28 5.93 4.37
CA ALA A 50 -3.59 6.39 3.91
C ALA A 50 -4.06 7.61 4.70
N GLU A 51 -3.91 7.63 6.03
CA GLU A 51 -4.28 8.80 6.86
C GLU A 51 -3.45 10.04 6.51
N GLU A 52 -2.14 9.90 6.32
CA GLU A 52 -1.26 10.99 5.91
C GLU A 52 -1.68 11.54 4.52
N LEU A 53 -1.97 10.67 3.56
CA LEU A 53 -2.43 11.06 2.21
C LEU A 53 -3.81 11.72 2.25
N ALA A 54 -4.73 11.23 3.08
CA ALA A 54 -6.03 11.84 3.30
C ALA A 54 -5.88 13.27 3.84
N GLY A 55 -4.97 13.50 4.78
CA GLY A 55 -4.65 14.84 5.27
C GLY A 55 -4.15 15.79 4.18
N LEU A 56 -3.30 15.31 3.26
CA LEU A 56 -2.86 16.11 2.10
C LEU A 56 -4.03 16.47 1.16
N LEU A 57 -4.92 15.51 0.90
CA LEU A 57 -6.10 15.71 0.04
C LEU A 57 -7.09 16.69 0.65
N ILE A 58 -7.40 16.56 1.95
CA ILE A 58 -8.26 17.50 2.68
C ILE A 58 -7.68 18.91 2.66
N ASN A 59 -6.37 19.05 2.90
CA ASN A 59 -5.69 20.35 2.82
C ASN A 59 -5.70 20.94 1.40
N ALA A 60 -5.84 20.10 0.36
CA ALA A 60 -6.00 20.53 -1.02
C ALA A 60 -7.46 20.91 -1.37
N GLY A 61 -8.41 20.74 -0.44
CA GLY A 61 -9.83 21.04 -0.62
C GLY A 61 -10.67 19.86 -1.11
N GLU A 62 -10.10 18.65 -1.15
CA GLU A 62 -10.83 17.44 -1.54
C GLU A 62 -11.67 16.90 -0.37
N THR A 63 -12.76 16.22 -0.71
CA THR A 63 -13.66 15.59 0.25
C THR A 63 -13.80 14.11 -0.06
N ALA A 64 -13.67 13.27 0.97
CA ALA A 64 -13.93 11.84 0.84
C ALA A 64 -15.43 11.56 0.71
N ASP A 65 -15.76 10.45 0.05
CA ASP A 65 -17.10 9.86 0.08
C ASP A 65 -17.36 9.10 1.39
N ASP A 66 -18.57 8.53 1.53
CA ASP A 66 -18.99 7.79 2.74
C ASP A 66 -18.11 6.57 3.06
N SER A 67 -17.32 6.07 2.09
CA SER A 67 -16.36 4.98 2.28
C SER A 67 -14.97 5.47 2.67
N GLY A 68 -14.79 6.77 2.85
CA GLY A 68 -13.49 7.40 3.10
C GLY A 68 -12.63 7.53 1.83
N SER A 69 -13.17 7.26 0.64
CA SER A 69 -12.45 7.34 -0.63
C SER A 69 -12.53 8.73 -1.23
N PHE A 70 -11.39 9.25 -1.69
CA PHE A 70 -11.34 10.50 -2.47
C PHE A 70 -11.43 10.26 -3.98
N MET A 71 -11.41 8.99 -4.42
CA MET A 71 -11.60 8.62 -5.82
C MET A 71 -13.10 8.63 -6.15
N SER A 72 -13.48 9.17 -7.32
CA SER A 72 -14.85 9.03 -7.80
C SER A 72 -15.15 7.56 -8.15
N VAL A 73 -16.42 7.14 -8.00
CA VAL A 73 -16.88 5.78 -8.36
C VAL A 73 -16.51 5.38 -9.79
N VAL A 74 -16.44 6.36 -10.70
CA VAL A 74 -16.09 6.16 -12.11
C VAL A 74 -14.60 5.80 -12.31
N HIS A 75 -13.71 6.31 -11.47
CA HIS A 75 -12.25 6.04 -11.57
C HIS A 75 -11.75 5.01 -10.55
N ARG A 76 -12.64 4.37 -9.79
CA ARG A 76 -12.24 3.37 -8.80
C ARG A 76 -11.86 2.07 -9.48
N THR A 77 -10.56 1.85 -9.68
CA THR A 77 -10.04 0.54 -10.04
C THR A 77 -9.68 -0.19 -8.76
N ILE A 78 -10.53 -1.11 -8.32
CA ILE A 78 -10.24 -2.01 -7.19
C ILE A 78 -9.48 -3.21 -7.74
N MET A 79 -8.23 -3.41 -7.31
CA MET A 79 -7.53 -4.68 -7.57
C MET A 79 -7.85 -5.64 -6.41
N SER A 80 -8.69 -6.63 -6.69
CA SER A 80 -8.91 -7.73 -5.74
C SER A 80 -7.64 -8.60 -5.68
N VAL A 81 -7.06 -8.73 -4.49
CA VAL A 81 -5.93 -9.64 -4.21
C VAL A 81 -6.41 -11.07 -3.90
N ARG A 82 -7.72 -11.34 -4.04
CA ARG A 82 -8.47 -12.51 -3.53
C ARG A 82 -8.18 -13.85 -4.24
N SER A 83 -6.94 -14.15 -4.62
CA SER A 83 -6.64 -15.53 -5.09
C SER A 83 -5.19 -15.98 -4.93
N LEU A 84 -4.37 -15.28 -4.12
CA LEU A 84 -2.92 -15.56 -4.08
C LEU A 84 -2.44 -16.29 -2.82
N PHE A 85 -3.33 -16.61 -1.88
CA PHE A 85 -2.95 -17.15 -0.57
C PHE A 85 -3.48 -18.58 -0.35
N ASP A 86 -3.06 -19.53 -1.18
CA ASP A 86 -3.28 -20.97 -0.93
C ASP A 86 -2.29 -21.56 0.11
N GLY A 87 -1.73 -20.71 0.98
CA GLY A 87 -0.76 -21.08 2.01
C GLY A 87 -0.66 -20.01 3.09
N LEU A 88 -0.25 -20.41 4.29
CA LEU A 88 -0.02 -19.51 5.43
C LEU A 88 1.48 -19.40 5.78
N ASP A 89 2.35 -20.03 4.99
CA ASP A 89 3.79 -20.09 5.18
C ASP A 89 4.54 -19.20 4.17
N GLY A 90 5.86 -19.37 4.01
CA GLY A 90 6.67 -18.54 3.11
C GLY A 90 6.27 -18.58 1.63
N SER A 91 5.39 -19.48 1.21
CA SER A 91 4.88 -19.56 -0.17
C SER A 91 4.06 -18.34 -0.60
N VAL A 92 3.52 -17.56 0.34
CA VAL A 92 2.76 -16.32 0.05
C VAL A 92 3.64 -15.13 -0.30
N LEU A 93 4.91 -15.16 0.11
CA LEU A 93 5.81 -14.01 0.03
C LEU A 93 5.99 -13.46 -1.40
N PRO A 94 6.14 -14.27 -2.47
CA PRO A 94 6.25 -13.75 -3.83
C PRO A 94 5.06 -12.87 -4.24
N GLY A 95 3.83 -13.30 -3.93
CA GLY A 95 2.62 -12.55 -4.27
C GLY A 95 2.52 -11.23 -3.52
N LEU A 96 2.89 -11.23 -2.23
CA LEU A 96 2.95 -10.01 -1.41
C LEU A 96 4.00 -9.02 -1.93
N ILE A 97 5.21 -9.51 -2.20
CA ILE A 97 6.31 -8.72 -2.74
C ILE A 97 5.91 -8.06 -4.07
N ASP A 98 5.24 -8.80 -4.96
CA ASP A 98 4.79 -8.28 -6.25
C ASP A 98 3.65 -7.25 -6.09
N GLY A 99 2.77 -7.44 -5.11
CA GLY A 99 1.77 -6.44 -4.69
C GLY A 99 2.42 -5.14 -4.28
N GLU A 100 3.35 -5.20 -3.33
CA GLU A 100 4.02 -4.02 -2.79
C GLU A 100 4.94 -3.32 -3.80
N LYS A 101 5.59 -4.06 -4.71
CA LYS A 101 6.36 -3.48 -5.81
C LYS A 101 5.47 -2.69 -6.78
N ARG A 102 4.25 -3.20 -7.07
CA ARG A 102 3.27 -2.43 -7.85
C ARG A 102 2.77 -1.20 -7.10
N ASN A 103 2.65 -1.26 -5.78
CA ASN A 103 2.32 -0.08 -4.97
C ASN A 103 3.46 0.97 -5.03
N LEU A 104 4.71 0.55 -4.83
CA LEU A 104 5.90 1.41 -4.96
C LEU A 104 5.98 2.14 -6.30
N SER A 105 5.65 1.47 -7.41
CA SER A 105 5.66 2.11 -8.74
C SER A 105 4.72 3.34 -8.80
N LYS A 106 3.60 3.31 -8.07
CA LYS A 106 2.68 4.46 -8.01
C LYS A 106 3.31 5.63 -7.25
N TYR A 107 4.12 5.36 -6.23
CA TYR A 107 4.91 6.41 -5.55
C TYR A 107 5.95 7.00 -6.48
N ASP A 108 6.62 6.18 -7.29
CA ASP A 108 7.60 6.67 -8.27
C ASP A 108 6.96 7.64 -9.26
N ASP A 109 5.73 7.37 -9.70
CA ASP A 109 5.01 8.27 -10.61
C ASP A 109 4.54 9.55 -9.89
N ALA A 110 3.97 9.43 -8.68
CA ALA A 110 3.56 10.59 -7.89
C ALA A 110 4.76 11.50 -7.49
N LEU A 111 5.94 10.93 -7.23
CA LEU A 111 7.15 11.70 -6.93
C LEU A 111 7.66 12.50 -8.13
N LYS A 112 7.48 11.99 -9.36
CA LYS A 112 7.78 12.77 -10.57
C LYS A 112 6.85 13.98 -10.69
N ALA A 113 5.55 13.79 -10.45
CA ALA A 113 4.56 14.87 -10.51
C ALA A 113 4.72 15.91 -9.40
N THR A 114 5.22 15.50 -8.23
CA THR A 114 5.36 16.37 -7.03
C THR A 114 6.74 17.01 -6.88
N ALA A 115 7.61 16.95 -7.89
CA ALA A 115 9.00 17.44 -7.81
C ALA A 115 9.11 18.94 -7.42
N GLY A 116 8.10 19.76 -7.74
CA GLY A 116 8.02 21.17 -7.35
C GLY A 116 7.41 21.44 -5.97
N MET A 117 7.05 20.40 -5.20
CA MET A 117 6.32 20.50 -3.93
C MET A 117 7.08 19.77 -2.80
N PRO A 118 8.11 20.39 -2.20
CA PRO A 118 9.03 19.69 -1.29
C PRO A 118 8.38 19.00 -0.10
N SER A 119 7.33 19.61 0.49
CA SER A 119 6.60 19.02 1.62
C SER A 119 5.93 17.70 1.23
N ILE A 120 5.22 17.69 0.09
CA ILE A 120 4.53 16.49 -0.40
C ILE A 120 5.55 15.44 -0.83
N ALA A 121 6.56 15.84 -1.60
CA ALA A 121 7.62 14.94 -2.05
C ALA A 121 8.34 14.27 -0.85
N SER A 122 8.55 15.00 0.25
CA SER A 122 9.14 14.47 1.48
C SER A 122 8.24 13.40 2.13
N THR A 123 6.94 13.65 2.24
CA THR A 123 5.97 12.66 2.75
C THR A 123 5.97 11.42 1.88
N LEU A 124 5.82 11.57 0.57
CA LEU A 124 5.79 10.45 -0.38
C LEU A 124 7.10 9.64 -0.37
N THR A 125 8.25 10.32 -0.28
CA THR A 125 9.57 9.65 -0.17
C THR A 125 9.67 8.83 1.11
N THR A 126 9.14 9.35 2.22
CA THR A 126 9.14 8.66 3.51
C THR A 126 8.28 7.41 3.47
N GLN A 127 7.04 7.51 2.97
CA GLN A 127 6.13 6.37 2.82
C GLN A 127 6.71 5.29 1.89
N ARG A 128 7.21 5.71 0.71
CA ARG A 128 7.91 4.84 -0.24
C ARG A 128 9.08 4.09 0.41
N THR A 129 9.86 4.77 1.25
CA THR A 129 10.99 4.15 1.96
C THR A 129 10.51 3.07 2.93
N LYS A 130 9.49 3.34 3.74
CA LYS A 130 8.89 2.35 4.65
C LYS A 130 8.41 1.09 3.91
N ILE A 131 7.74 1.25 2.76
CA ILE A 131 7.28 0.12 1.94
C ILE A 131 8.48 -0.66 1.38
N SER A 132 9.48 0.04 0.84
CA SER A 132 10.71 -0.59 0.31
C SER A 132 11.46 -1.40 1.37
N GLU A 133 11.51 -0.93 2.61
CA GLU A 133 12.11 -1.66 3.73
C GLU A 133 11.34 -2.95 4.04
N LYS A 134 10.00 -2.91 4.03
CA LYS A 134 9.16 -4.11 4.21
C LYS A 134 9.33 -5.11 3.07
N ILE A 135 9.44 -4.66 1.82
CA ILE A 135 9.75 -5.53 0.68
C ILE A 135 11.09 -6.22 0.89
N ALA A 136 12.14 -5.49 1.27
CA ALA A 136 13.46 -6.06 1.50
C ALA A 136 13.46 -7.11 2.63
N LEU A 137 12.64 -6.90 3.67
CA LEU A 137 12.44 -7.89 4.74
C LEU A 137 11.72 -9.14 4.22
N MET A 138 10.66 -8.97 3.42
CA MET A 138 9.94 -10.09 2.80
C MET A 138 10.84 -10.90 1.85
N GLU A 139 11.70 -10.23 1.06
CA GLU A 139 12.67 -10.89 0.20
C GLU A 139 13.68 -11.73 0.99
N GLN A 140 14.16 -11.23 2.14
CA GLN A 140 15.03 -12.00 3.04
C GLN A 140 14.30 -13.21 3.64
N GLN A 141 13.06 -13.04 4.09
CA GLN A 141 12.23 -14.14 4.61
C GLN A 141 11.97 -15.21 3.54
N LYS A 142 11.72 -14.77 2.31
CA LYS A 142 11.50 -15.65 1.15
C LYS A 142 12.74 -16.49 0.88
N ALA A 143 13.92 -15.85 0.81
CA ALA A 143 15.18 -16.56 0.59
C ALA A 143 15.48 -17.57 1.71
N ALA A 144 15.16 -17.23 2.97
CA ALA A 144 15.32 -18.15 4.09
C ALA A 144 14.37 -19.35 4.01
N TYR A 145 13.12 -19.14 3.57
CA TYR A 145 12.15 -20.22 3.35
C TYR A 145 12.60 -21.16 2.22
N GLU A 146 13.05 -20.60 1.09
CA GLU A 146 13.58 -21.37 -0.06
C GLU A 146 14.85 -22.15 0.29
N ALA A 147 15.68 -21.67 1.22
CA ALA A 147 16.88 -22.40 1.64
C ALA A 147 16.57 -23.57 2.59
N ALA A 148 15.40 -23.57 3.23
CA ALA A 148 14.99 -24.58 4.21
C ALA A 148 14.16 -25.73 3.61
N HIS A 149 13.74 -25.63 2.35
CA HIS A 149 12.88 -26.58 1.64
C HIS A 149 13.50 -26.98 0.30
#